data_AF-G5RVY7-F1
#
_entry.id   AF-G5RVY7-F1
#
_cell.length_a   1.000
_cell.length_b   1.000
_cell.length_c   1.000
_cell.angle_alpha   90.00
_cell.angle_beta   90.00
_cell.angle_gamma   90.00
#
_symmetry.space_group_name_H-M   'P 1'
#
loop_
_entity.id
_entity.type
_entity.pdbx_description
1 polymer ?
#
loop_
_entity_poly.entity_id
_entity_poly.type
_entity_poly.pdbx_seq_one_letter_code
_entity_poly.pdbx_strand_id
1 'polypeptide(L)' 'LARQADMVAAIQYASAFASLAVEQVGASSMPQHLQVLHRMRTQSNKVININ' A
#
# COMPACT_ATOMS: atom_id res chain seq x y z
N LEU A 1 -14.72 8.70 -15.71
CA LEU A 1 -13.38 9.06 -15.22
C LEU A 1 -13.21 8.85 -13.71
N ALA A 2 -14.06 9.44 -12.85
CA ALA A 2 -13.94 9.34 -11.37
C ALA A 2 -13.85 7.89 -10.82
N ARG A 3 -14.66 6.98 -11.36
CA ARG A 3 -14.73 5.57 -10.92
C ARG A 3 -13.46 4.76 -11.21
N GLN A 4 -12.67 5.18 -12.19
CA GLN A 4 -11.41 4.53 -12.56
C GLN A 4 -10.26 4.98 -11.64
N ALA A 5 -10.22 6.28 -11.31
CA ALA A 5 -9.29 6.81 -10.33
C ALA A 5 -9.51 6.18 -8.93
N ASP A 6 -10.77 5.96 -8.57
CA ASP A 6 -11.17 5.33 -7.32
C ASP A 6 -10.68 3.87 -7.22
N MET A 7 -10.86 3.08 -8.29
CA MET A 7 -10.32 1.71 -8.35
C MET A 7 -8.81 1.66 -8.26
N VAL A 8 -8.11 2.56 -8.95
CA VAL A 8 -6.64 2.62 -8.91
C VAL A 8 -6.15 2.96 -7.50
N ALA A 9 -6.83 3.86 -6.78
CA ALA A 9 -6.51 4.17 -5.39
C ALA A 9 -6.77 2.97 -4.46
N ALA A 10 -7.90 2.28 -4.61
CA ALA A 10 -8.25 1.10 -3.83
C ALA A 10 -7.25 -0.05 -4.02
N ILE A 11 -6.81 -0.30 -5.26
CA ILE A 11 -5.80 -1.33 -5.57
C ILE A 11 -4.46 -0.98 -4.94
N GLN A 12 -4.02 0.28 -5.01
CA GLN A 12 -2.77 0.71 -4.39
C GLN A 12 -2.84 0.58 -2.86
N TYR A 13 -3.98 0.93 -2.26
CA TYR A 13 -4.21 0.74 -0.84
C TYR A 13 -4.15 -0.74 -0.43
N ALA A 14 -4.85 -1.61 -1.16
CA ALA A 14 -4.88 -3.05 -0.90
C ALA A 14 -3.49 -3.69 -1.04
N SER A 15 -2.71 -3.31 -2.06
CA SER A 15 -1.36 -3.82 -2.26
C SER A 15 -0.39 -3.38 -1.16
N ALA A 16 -0.47 -2.12 -0.70
CA ALA A 16 0.31 -1.62 0.42
C ALA A 16 -0.09 -2.30 1.74
N PHE A 17 -1.39 -2.52 1.96
CA PHE A 17 -1.92 -3.26 3.11
C PHE A 17 -1.44 -4.71 3.12
N ALA A 18 -1.56 -5.42 2.00
CA ALA A 18 -1.10 -6.80 1.87
C ALA A 18 0.41 -6.91 2.10
N SER A 19 1.20 -5.98 1.56
CA SER A 19 2.66 -5.95 1.78
C SER A 19 3.01 -5.84 3.26
N LEU A 20 2.37 -4.92 3.97
CA LEU A 20 2.59 -4.74 5.40
C LEU A 20 2.11 -5.94 6.23
N ALA A 21 1.00 -6.56 5.84
CA ALA A 21 0.47 -7.73 6.52
C ALA A 21 1.40 -8.95 6.40
N VAL A 22 2.08 -9.12 5.26
CA VAL A 22 3.08 -10.18 5.05
C VAL A 22 4.36 -9.93 5.86
N GLU A 23 4.73 -8.66 6.07
CA GLU A 23 5.91 -8.30 6.86
C GLU A 23 5.69 -8.42 8.38
N GLN A 24 4.44 -8.35 8.85
CA GLN A 24 4.15 -8.52 10.28
C GLN A 24 4.23 -10.01 10.67
N VAL A 25 5.14 -10.32 11.58
CA VAL A 25 5.30 -11.68 12.11
C VAL A 25 4.19 -11.96 13.11
N GLY A 26 3.07 -12.51 12.62
CA GLY A 26 1.95 -12.97 13.42
C GLY A 26 0.61 -12.64 12.79
N ALA A 27 -0.21 -13.67 12.55
CA ALA A 27 -1.51 -13.58 11.88
C ALA A 27 -2.52 -12.61 12.55
N SER A 28 -2.22 -12.10 13.74
CA SER A 28 -3.08 -11.22 14.53
C SER A 28 -2.75 -9.73 14.37
N SER A 29 -1.59 -9.39 13.81
CA SER A 29 -1.09 -8.02 13.80
C SER A 29 -1.44 -7.34 12.47
N MET A 30 -2.70 -6.93 12.36
CA MET A 30 -3.23 -6.29 11.17
C MET A 30 -2.61 -4.89 11.00
N PRO A 31 -2.12 -4.53 9.79
CA PRO A 31 -1.45 -3.25 9.60
C PRO A 31 -2.43 -2.08 9.72
N GLN A 32 -1.97 -1.03 10.40
CA GLN A 32 -2.80 0.15 10.65
C GLN A 32 -2.91 1.03 9.40
N HIS A 33 -4.03 1.73 9.25
CA HIS A 33 -4.28 2.65 8.14
C HIS A 33 -3.13 3.66 7.91
N LEU A 34 -2.56 4.23 8.96
CA LEU A 34 -1.43 5.17 8.87
C LEU A 34 -0.16 4.52 8.29
N GLN A 35 0.10 3.25 8.60
CA GLN A 35 1.24 2.52 8.05
C GLN A 35 1.04 2.25 6.56
N VAL A 36 -0.19 1.91 6.14
CA VAL A 36 -0.55 1.72 4.74
C VAL A 36 -0.35 3.00 3.94
N LEU A 37 -0.83 4.14 4.44
CA LEU A 37 -0.61 5.44 3.79
C LEU A 37 0.87 5.81 3.68
N HIS A 38 1.65 5.54 4.72
CA HIS A 38 3.10 5.74 4.69
C HIS A 38 3.75 4.86 3.62
N ARG A 39 3.35 3.59 3.52
CA ARG A 39 3.83 2.63 2.51
C ARG A 39 3.45 3.05 1.10
N MET A 40 2.21 3.51 0.86
CA MET A 40 1.79 4.04 -0.44
C MET A 40 2.68 5.21 -0.86
N ARG A 41 3.02 6.11 0.08
CA ARG A 41 3.90 7.26 -0.18
C ARG A 41 5.33 6.83 -0.51
N THR A 42 5.89 5.86 0.21
CA THR A 42 7.28 5.39 -0.03
C THR A 42 7.38 4.49 -1.27
N GLN A 43 6.38 3.66 -1.54
CA GLN A 43 6.34 2.75 -2.69
C GLN A 43 6.18 3.51 -4.00
N SER A 44 5.39 4.60 -4.01
CA SER A 44 5.30 5.50 -5.17
C SER A 44 6.65 6.15 -5.51
N ASN A 45 7.55 6.32 -4.53
CA ASN A 45 8.88 6.90 -4.72
C ASN A 45 9.93 5.85 -5.17
N LYS A 46 9.70 4.56 -4.89
CA LYS A 46 10.63 3.47 -5.24
C LYS A 46 10.56 3.06 -6.72
N VAL A 47 9.45 3.34 -7.41
CA VAL A 47 9.29 3.05 -8.86
C VAL A 47 10.12 4.00 -9.73
N ILE A 48 10.48 5.18 -9.24
CA ILE A 48 11.21 6.19 -10.02
C ILE A 48 12.74 5.94 -10.06
N ASN A 49 13.27 5.05 -9.20
CA ASN A 49 14.71 4.82 -9.05
C ASN A 49 15.15 3.41 -9.50
N ILE A 50 14.74 3.02 -10.71
CA ILE A 50 15.35 1.93 -11.47
C ILE A 50 16.19 2.56 -12.59
N ASN A 51 17.46 2.81 -12.30
CA ASN A 51 18.46 3.31 -13.23
C ASN A 51 19.63 2.33 -13.30
#